data_AF-A0A4Q5SNZ1-F1
#
_entry.id   AF-A0A4Q5SNZ1-F1
#
_cell.length_a   1.000
_cell.length_b   1.000
_cell.length_c   1.000
_cell.angle_alpha   90.00
_cell.angle_beta   90.00
_cell.angle_gamma   90.00
#
_symmetry.space_group_name_H-M   'P 1'
#
loop_
_entity.id
_entity.type
_entity.pdbx_description
1 polymer ?
#
loop_
_entity_poly.entity_id
_entity_poly.type
_entity_poly.pdbx_seq_one_letter_code
_entity_poly.pdbx_strand_id
1 'polypeptide(L)'
;RGVARAILAGASGQIRNMATIGGNLLQRTRCAYFYDDAARCNKRVPGEGCDAIDGFNRIHAILGASPACIATHPSDMAVALAAFDAIVHVEGGAGKRTIPLVDFHRLPEGRPDIETQLAPGELITAVELPTPVTTRSTYRKVRDRASYAFALVSVAAAIDVAPDGTIADVRIALGGVAHKPWRAFTAEAALRGQRADAVTFRAAAEEELAPAAPLRDNAFKIELAKRAIVATLGDLTGEPA
;
A
#
# COMPACT_ATOMS: atom_id res chain seq x y z
N ARG A 1 -8.11 -14.38 3.76
CA ARG A 1 -8.27 -14.47 2.28
C ARG A 1 -7.58 -13.32 1.56
N GLY A 2 -7.50 -12.12 2.15
CA GLY A 2 -6.88 -10.93 1.53
C GLY A 2 -5.46 -11.13 0.97
N VAL A 3 -4.54 -11.75 1.73
CA VAL A 3 -3.13 -11.95 1.28
C VAL A 3 -3.05 -12.77 -0.01
N ALA A 4 -3.76 -13.90 -0.08
CA ALA A 4 -3.78 -14.74 -1.28
C ALA A 4 -4.35 -13.98 -2.50
N ARG A 5 -5.41 -13.19 -2.32
CA ARG A 5 -5.98 -12.34 -3.38
C ARG A 5 -4.98 -11.30 -3.88
N ALA A 6 -4.21 -10.68 -2.98
CA ALA A 6 -3.19 -9.70 -3.34
C ALA A 6 -2.06 -10.32 -4.18
N ILE A 7 -1.58 -11.50 -3.78
CA ILE A 7 -0.58 -12.24 -4.54
C ILE A 7 -1.08 -12.58 -5.95
N LEU A 8 -2.30 -13.13 -6.07
CA LEU A 8 -2.87 -13.51 -7.37
C LEU A 8 -3.20 -12.33 -8.28
N ALA A 9 -3.44 -11.13 -7.72
CA ALA A 9 -3.67 -9.90 -8.48
C ALA A 9 -2.39 -9.28 -9.07
N GLY A 10 -1.21 -9.70 -8.57
CA GLY A 10 0.09 -9.18 -8.98
C GLY A 10 0.77 -10.01 -10.08
N ALA A 11 1.46 -9.34 -11.00
CA ALA A 11 2.33 -9.92 -12.02
C ALA A 11 1.68 -11.04 -12.89
N SER A 12 2.49 -11.93 -13.44
CA SER A 12 2.10 -13.13 -14.18
C SER A 12 2.31 -14.41 -13.35
N GLY A 13 1.81 -15.55 -13.82
CA GLY A 13 2.04 -16.85 -13.16
C GLY A 13 3.52 -17.20 -13.05
N GLN A 14 4.28 -16.97 -14.13
CA GLN A 14 5.71 -17.24 -14.19
C GLN A 14 6.50 -16.40 -13.18
N ILE A 15 6.19 -15.10 -13.09
CA ILE A 15 6.84 -14.23 -12.11
C ILE A 15 6.49 -14.67 -10.69
N ARG A 16 5.23 -15.04 -10.42
CA ARG A 16 4.81 -15.52 -9.09
C ARG A 16 5.48 -16.83 -8.68
N ASN A 17 5.78 -17.72 -9.63
CA ASN A 17 6.48 -18.97 -9.35
C ASN A 17 7.94 -18.73 -8.93
N MET A 18 8.55 -17.63 -9.37
CA MET A 18 9.95 -17.29 -9.06
C MET A 18 10.09 -16.30 -7.90
N ALA A 19 9.11 -15.42 -7.71
CA ALA A 19 9.16 -14.36 -6.71
C ALA A 19 9.13 -14.94 -5.29
N THR A 20 10.02 -14.45 -4.43
CA THR A 20 10.05 -14.78 -2.99
C THR A 20 9.36 -13.69 -2.17
N ILE A 21 8.98 -14.01 -0.92
CA ILE A 21 8.35 -13.04 -0.02
C ILE A 21 9.32 -11.86 0.25
N GLY A 22 10.56 -12.15 0.66
CA GLY A 22 11.57 -11.12 0.93
C GLY A 22 11.85 -10.25 -0.31
N GLY A 23 12.04 -10.86 -1.48
CA GLY A 23 12.26 -10.12 -2.73
C GLY A 23 11.06 -9.26 -3.15
N ASN A 24 9.83 -9.72 -2.88
CA ASN A 24 8.62 -8.96 -3.17
C ASN A 24 8.49 -7.71 -2.26
N LEU A 25 8.86 -7.82 -0.98
CA LEU A 25 8.91 -6.69 -0.05
C LEU A 25 10.00 -5.67 -0.41
N LEU A 26 11.09 -6.11 -1.05
CA LEU A 26 12.22 -5.28 -1.47
C LEU A 26 12.15 -4.80 -2.93
N GLN A 27 11.02 -5.01 -3.61
CA GLN A 27 10.90 -4.57 -4.98
C GLN A 27 10.90 -3.03 -5.08
N ARG A 28 11.65 -2.50 -6.04
CA ARG A 28 11.75 -1.05 -6.23
C ARG A 28 10.56 -0.48 -7.02
N THR A 29 10.43 0.84 -6.97
CA THR A 29 9.38 1.61 -7.65
C THR A 29 9.33 1.35 -9.17
N ARG A 30 8.21 1.70 -9.81
CA ARG A 30 8.01 1.66 -11.27
C ARG A 30 7.98 3.03 -11.93
N CYS A 31 8.48 4.06 -11.24
CA CYS A 31 8.71 5.37 -11.83
C CYS A 31 9.60 5.22 -13.07
N ALA A 32 9.15 5.72 -14.22
CA ALA A 32 9.90 5.63 -15.47
C ALA A 32 11.24 6.37 -15.38
N TYR A 33 11.25 7.55 -14.75
CA TYR A 33 12.46 8.36 -14.54
C TYR A 33 13.50 7.69 -13.64
N PHE A 34 13.08 6.78 -12.75
CA PHE A 34 14.02 6.01 -11.94
C PHE A 34 14.77 4.97 -12.79
N TYR A 35 14.12 4.44 -13.83
CA TYR A 35 14.72 3.46 -14.76
C TYR A 35 15.39 4.08 -15.98
N ASP A 36 15.13 5.36 -16.26
CA ASP A 36 15.79 6.13 -17.31
C ASP A 36 17.02 6.85 -16.74
N ASP A 37 18.21 6.44 -17.18
CA ASP A 37 19.48 7.00 -16.70
C ASP A 37 19.70 8.45 -17.14
N ALA A 38 18.99 8.94 -18.16
CA ALA A 38 19.08 10.34 -18.60
C ALA A 38 18.25 11.31 -17.73
N ALA A 39 17.30 10.79 -16.95
CA ALA A 39 16.43 11.59 -16.09
C ALA A 39 17.08 11.90 -14.74
N ARG A 40 16.83 13.07 -14.16
CA ARG A 40 17.25 13.41 -12.80
C ARG A 40 16.42 12.65 -11.77
N CYS A 41 17.09 11.88 -10.91
CA CYS A 41 16.41 11.04 -9.93
C CYS A 41 17.15 10.95 -8.58
N ASN A 42 16.67 11.68 -7.57
CA ASN A 42 17.18 11.66 -6.18
C ASN A 42 17.23 10.26 -5.55
N LYS A 43 16.34 9.35 -5.96
CA LYS A 43 16.32 7.96 -5.46
C LYS A 43 17.48 7.11 -6.03
N ARG A 44 17.96 7.46 -7.22
CA ARG A 44 19.09 6.80 -7.90
C ARG A 44 20.41 7.48 -7.53
N VAL A 45 20.45 8.81 -7.63
CA VAL A 45 21.60 9.65 -7.30
C VAL A 45 21.11 10.82 -6.43
N PRO A 46 21.39 10.80 -5.11
CA PRO A 46 20.96 11.86 -4.20
C PRO A 46 21.43 13.24 -4.65
N GLY A 47 20.50 14.20 -4.71
CA GLY A 47 20.78 15.60 -5.03
C GLY A 47 20.55 16.00 -6.50
N GLU A 48 20.29 15.05 -7.41
CA GLU A 48 20.05 15.39 -8.82
C GLU A 48 18.70 16.06 -9.09
N GLY A 49 17.72 15.89 -8.19
CA GLY A 49 16.35 16.35 -8.38
C GLY A 49 15.37 15.23 -8.74
N CYS A 50 14.13 15.59 -9.07
CA CYS A 50 13.07 14.63 -9.41
C CYS A 50 12.26 15.09 -10.61
N ASP A 51 12.62 14.61 -11.81
CA ASP A 51 11.94 14.99 -13.05
C ASP A 51 10.48 14.52 -13.11
N ALA A 52 10.11 13.53 -12.29
CA ALA A 52 8.74 13.06 -12.21
C ALA A 52 7.76 14.13 -11.70
N ILE A 53 8.21 15.11 -10.92
CA ILE A 53 7.35 16.17 -10.35
C ILE A 53 6.71 16.99 -11.47
N ASP A 54 7.52 17.50 -12.38
CA ASP A 54 7.07 18.34 -13.50
C ASP A 54 6.74 17.51 -14.76
N GLY A 55 7.25 16.28 -14.83
CA GLY A 55 7.03 15.31 -15.90
C GLY A 55 5.73 14.52 -15.74
N PHE A 56 5.71 13.29 -16.27
CA PHE A 56 4.55 12.39 -16.23
C PHE A 56 4.35 11.81 -14.83
N ASN A 57 3.38 12.36 -14.08
CA ASN A 57 3.15 12.00 -12.68
C ASN A 57 1.93 11.10 -12.43
N ARG A 58 1.26 10.59 -13.48
CA ARG A 58 0.00 9.81 -13.37
C ARG A 58 0.06 8.63 -12.40
N ILE A 59 1.17 7.90 -12.37
CA ILE A 59 1.35 6.70 -11.54
C ILE A 59 1.92 6.99 -10.14
N HIS A 60 2.25 8.24 -9.84
CA HIS A 60 2.98 8.65 -8.65
C HIS A 60 2.08 8.84 -7.44
N ALA A 61 2.70 9.06 -6.28
CA ALA A 61 2.05 9.14 -4.98
C ALA A 61 1.17 10.39 -4.87
N ILE A 62 0.13 10.26 -4.05
CA ILE A 62 -0.74 11.35 -3.59
C ILE A 62 -0.67 11.52 -2.06
N LEU A 63 -0.02 10.58 -1.35
CA LEU A 63 0.14 10.56 0.10
C LEU A 63 1.61 10.31 0.46
N GLY A 64 2.10 11.00 1.48
CA GLY A 64 3.46 10.80 2.03
C GLY A 64 4.60 11.05 1.04
N ALA A 65 4.35 11.78 -0.05
CA ALA A 65 5.40 12.22 -0.96
C ALA A 65 6.22 13.37 -0.35
N SER A 66 7.37 13.66 -0.95
CA SER A 66 8.18 14.83 -0.60
C SER A 66 8.69 15.54 -1.85
N PRO A 67 9.21 16.77 -1.74
CA PRO A 67 9.89 17.44 -2.85
C PRO A 67 11.08 16.64 -3.40
N ALA A 68 11.65 15.71 -2.62
CA ALA A 68 12.76 14.87 -3.07
C ALA A 68 12.29 13.69 -3.93
N CYS A 69 11.11 13.12 -3.67
CA CYS A 69 10.59 11.98 -4.43
C CYS A 69 9.08 11.78 -4.25
N ILE A 70 8.42 11.46 -5.36
CA ILE A 70 6.98 11.19 -5.45
C ILE A 70 6.66 9.74 -5.85
N ALA A 71 7.66 8.85 -5.82
CA ALA A 71 7.51 7.45 -6.24
C ALA A 71 6.54 6.66 -5.35
N THR A 72 5.91 5.63 -5.91
CA THR A 72 5.07 4.68 -5.16
C THR A 72 5.78 3.34 -4.93
N HIS A 73 5.42 2.64 -3.86
CA HIS A 73 5.77 1.23 -3.70
C HIS A 73 4.78 0.35 -4.49
N PRO A 74 5.25 -0.55 -5.36
CA PRO A 74 4.36 -1.22 -6.32
C PRO A 74 3.82 -2.58 -5.84
N SER A 75 4.26 -3.07 -4.67
CA SER A 75 3.87 -4.40 -4.18
C SER A 75 2.41 -4.46 -3.76
N ASP A 76 1.65 -5.35 -4.40
CA ASP A 76 0.30 -5.71 -3.96
C ASP A 76 0.34 -6.50 -2.63
N MET A 77 1.32 -7.39 -2.47
CA MET A 77 1.46 -8.26 -1.29
C MET A 77 1.75 -7.45 -0.02
N ALA A 78 2.65 -6.46 -0.11
CA ALA A 78 2.99 -5.61 1.03
C ALA A 78 1.79 -4.81 1.55
N VAL A 79 0.84 -4.44 0.67
CA VAL A 79 -0.41 -3.78 1.07
C VAL A 79 -1.28 -4.69 1.91
N ALA A 80 -1.49 -5.93 1.48
CA ALA A 80 -2.27 -6.89 2.25
C ALA A 80 -1.59 -7.26 3.58
N LEU A 81 -0.29 -7.44 3.58
CA LEU A 81 0.46 -7.73 4.80
C LEU A 81 0.41 -6.53 5.78
N ALA A 82 0.45 -5.29 5.28
CA ALA A 82 0.34 -4.08 6.11
C ALA A 82 -1.05 -3.95 6.74
N ALA A 83 -2.12 -4.28 5.99
CA ALA A 83 -3.49 -4.31 6.51
C ALA A 83 -3.69 -5.36 7.61
N PHE A 84 -2.85 -6.38 7.70
CA PHE A 84 -3.00 -7.47 8.67
C PHE A 84 -1.86 -7.50 9.69
N ASP A 85 -1.22 -6.33 9.91
CA ASP A 85 -0.20 -6.10 10.95
C ASP A 85 0.95 -7.11 10.90
N ALA A 86 1.36 -7.48 9.68
CA ALA A 86 2.46 -8.41 9.50
C ALA A 86 3.76 -7.89 10.14
N ILE A 87 4.57 -8.83 10.62
CA ILE A 87 5.86 -8.57 11.24
C ILE A 87 6.95 -9.17 10.35
N VAL A 88 7.96 -8.37 10.00
CA VAL A 88 9.11 -8.80 9.23
C VAL A 88 10.21 -9.22 10.20
N HIS A 89 10.66 -10.47 10.07
CA HIS A 89 11.78 -11.02 10.82
C HIS A 89 13.06 -10.81 10.03
N VAL A 90 14.07 -10.24 10.66
CA VAL A 90 15.36 -9.95 10.03
C VAL A 90 16.52 -10.45 10.89
N GLU A 91 17.61 -10.82 10.23
CA GLU A 91 18.84 -11.30 10.87
C GLU A 91 20.05 -10.64 10.20
N GLY A 92 20.98 -10.16 11.02
CA GLY A 92 22.23 -9.55 10.54
C GLY A 92 23.36 -9.69 11.57
N GLY A 93 24.43 -8.93 11.39
CA GLY A 93 25.61 -9.01 12.28
C GLY A 93 25.35 -8.69 13.75
N ALA A 94 24.29 -7.93 14.05
CA ALA A 94 23.86 -7.61 15.42
C ALA A 94 22.85 -8.64 16.00
N GLY A 95 22.53 -9.71 15.27
CA GLY A 95 21.58 -10.74 15.68
C GLY A 95 20.20 -10.61 15.00
N LYS A 96 19.19 -11.20 15.64
CA LYS A 96 17.80 -11.25 15.13
C LYS A 96 16.98 -10.11 15.71
N ARG A 97 16.11 -9.52 14.88
CA ARG A 97 15.09 -8.55 15.32
C ARG A 97 13.84 -8.63 14.44
N THR A 98 12.78 -7.99 14.91
CA THR A 98 11.52 -7.88 14.19
C THR A 98 11.20 -6.42 13.88
N ILE A 99 10.47 -6.20 12.78
CA ILE A 99 10.04 -4.87 12.33
C ILE A 99 8.57 -4.98 11.90
N PRO A 100 7.64 -4.20 12.49
CA PRO A 100 6.28 -4.12 11.97
C PRO A 100 6.30 -3.71 10.49
N LEU A 101 5.53 -4.37 9.62
CA LEU A 101 5.57 -4.06 8.19
C LEU A 101 5.15 -2.61 7.91
N VAL A 102 4.23 -2.08 8.72
CA VAL A 102 3.83 -0.68 8.66
C VAL A 102 4.99 0.28 8.91
N ASP A 103 6.09 -0.17 9.53
CA ASP A 103 7.30 0.62 9.77
C ASP A 103 8.48 0.20 8.89
N PHE A 104 8.40 -0.95 8.22
CA PHE A 104 9.49 -1.52 7.44
C PHE A 104 9.92 -0.65 6.26
N HIS A 105 8.95 -0.14 5.49
CA HIS A 105 9.20 0.79 4.39
C HIS A 105 9.19 2.23 4.88
N ARG A 106 10.14 3.04 4.39
CA ARG A 106 10.29 4.44 4.77
C ARG A 106 9.50 5.36 3.86
N LEU A 107 9.10 6.52 4.39
CA LEU A 107 8.72 7.65 3.54
C LEU A 107 9.99 8.29 2.94
N PRO A 108 9.88 8.96 1.79
CA PRO A 108 11.06 9.45 1.09
C PRO A 108 11.79 10.57 1.84
N GLU A 109 11.05 11.40 2.59
CA GLU A 109 11.59 12.56 3.33
C GLU A 109 12.62 13.32 2.47
N GLY A 110 13.86 13.48 2.95
CA GLY A 110 14.99 14.00 2.17
C GLY A 110 15.94 12.93 1.64
N ARG A 111 15.68 11.64 1.89
CA ARG A 111 16.58 10.52 1.57
C ARG A 111 15.84 9.38 0.85
N PRO A 112 15.30 9.63 -0.35
CA PRO A 112 14.54 8.63 -1.08
C PRO A 112 15.40 7.46 -1.59
N ASP A 113 16.72 7.55 -1.49
CA ASP A 113 17.67 6.46 -1.72
C ASP A 113 17.58 5.37 -0.62
N ILE A 114 17.05 5.69 0.56
CA ILE A 114 16.88 4.74 1.67
C ILE A 114 15.41 4.32 1.77
N GLU A 115 15.10 3.12 1.28
CA GLU A 115 13.72 2.66 1.08
C GLU A 115 13.14 1.87 2.26
N THR A 116 14.00 1.24 3.07
CA THR A 116 13.59 0.34 4.16
C THR A 116 14.37 0.61 5.44
N GLN A 117 13.93 0.01 6.53
CA GLN A 117 14.61 0.02 7.83
C GLN A 117 15.71 -1.06 7.96
N LEU A 118 16.06 -1.75 6.87
CA LEU A 118 17.15 -2.71 6.87
C LEU A 118 18.50 -2.00 7.03
N ALA A 119 19.30 -2.47 7.97
CA ALA A 119 20.70 -2.12 8.06
C ALA A 119 21.52 -2.90 7.02
N PRO A 120 22.72 -2.40 6.64
CA PRO A 120 23.63 -3.13 5.76
C PRO A 120 23.90 -4.55 6.28
N GLY A 121 23.71 -5.54 5.41
CA GLY A 121 23.93 -6.95 5.74
C GLY A 121 22.78 -7.64 6.49
N GLU A 122 21.65 -6.96 6.74
CA GLU A 122 20.46 -7.64 7.26
C GLU A 122 19.70 -8.39 6.16
N LEU A 123 19.27 -9.61 6.49
CA LEU A 123 18.49 -10.50 5.66
C LEU A 123 17.09 -10.69 6.23
N ILE A 124 16.06 -10.59 5.39
CA ILE A 124 14.70 -10.99 5.75
C ILE A 124 14.64 -12.52 5.82
N THR A 125 14.34 -13.07 6.99
CA THR A 125 14.28 -14.51 7.23
C THR A 125 12.86 -15.06 7.26
N ALA A 126 11.88 -14.25 7.69
CA ALA A 126 10.48 -14.64 7.71
C ALA A 126 9.53 -13.42 7.69
N VAL A 127 8.27 -13.68 7.39
CA VAL A 127 7.16 -12.75 7.61
C VAL A 127 6.09 -13.49 8.40
N GLU A 128 5.67 -12.89 9.51
CA GLU A 128 4.66 -13.43 10.41
C GLU A 128 3.38 -12.60 10.30
N LEU A 129 2.23 -13.26 10.40
CA LEU A 129 0.92 -12.63 10.54
C LEU A 129 0.40 -12.92 11.95
N PRO A 130 0.10 -11.89 12.76
CA PRO A 130 -0.44 -12.10 14.10
C PRO A 130 -1.82 -12.74 14.03
N THR A 131 -2.11 -13.66 14.96
CA THR A 131 -3.43 -14.28 15.10
C THR A 131 -4.19 -13.67 16.29
N PRO A 132 -5.53 -13.53 16.21
CA PRO A 132 -6.41 -13.89 15.10
C PRO A 132 -6.46 -12.79 14.00
N VAL A 133 -6.51 -13.21 12.74
CA VAL A 133 -6.88 -12.34 11.61
C VAL A 133 -8.34 -12.63 11.28
N THR A 134 -9.21 -11.62 11.24
CA THR A 134 -10.60 -11.83 10.82
C THR A 134 -10.67 -12.48 9.43
N THR A 135 -11.53 -13.49 9.30
CA THR A 135 -11.62 -14.30 8.08
C THR A 135 -12.27 -13.53 6.93
N ARG A 136 -13.08 -12.51 7.25
CA ARG A 136 -13.75 -11.60 6.31
C ARG A 136 -12.77 -10.53 5.81
N SER A 137 -11.92 -10.94 4.87
CA SER A 137 -10.88 -10.11 4.26
C SER A 137 -10.79 -10.29 2.75
N THR A 138 -10.46 -9.22 2.04
CA THR A 138 -10.29 -9.23 0.58
C THR A 138 -9.19 -8.27 0.12
N TYR A 139 -8.92 -8.29 -1.19
CA TYR A 139 -8.03 -7.36 -1.87
C TYR A 139 -8.66 -6.94 -3.20
N ARG A 140 -8.81 -5.62 -3.41
CA ARG A 140 -9.29 -5.04 -4.67
C ARG A 140 -8.18 -4.24 -5.31
N LYS A 141 -7.99 -4.41 -6.62
CA LYS A 141 -6.97 -3.73 -7.42
C LYS A 141 -7.61 -3.06 -8.63
N VAL A 142 -7.44 -1.75 -8.75
CA VAL A 142 -7.84 -0.98 -9.91
C VAL A 142 -6.63 -0.70 -10.80
N ARG A 143 -6.78 -0.94 -12.09
CA ARG A 143 -5.73 -0.84 -13.11
C ARG A 143 -6.32 -0.61 -14.50
N ASP A 144 -5.56 -0.02 -15.40
CA ASP A 144 -6.03 0.32 -16.75
C ASP A 144 -6.38 -0.91 -17.61
N ARG A 145 -5.73 -2.06 -17.37
CA ARG A 145 -5.97 -3.32 -18.09
C ARG A 145 -6.23 -4.48 -17.15
N ALA A 146 -7.00 -5.46 -17.60
CA ALA A 146 -7.55 -6.53 -16.76
C ALA A 146 -6.51 -7.37 -16.00
N SER A 147 -5.29 -7.52 -16.52
CA SER A 147 -4.20 -8.30 -15.90
C SER A 147 -2.81 -7.76 -16.26
N TYR A 148 -1.78 -8.28 -15.57
CA TYR A 148 -0.37 -7.92 -15.81
C TYR A 148 -0.14 -6.39 -15.81
N ALA A 149 -0.71 -5.69 -14.83
CA ALA A 149 -0.41 -4.29 -14.59
C ALA A 149 -0.36 -4.01 -13.08
N PHE A 150 0.47 -3.04 -12.70
CA PHE A 150 0.51 -2.51 -11.34
C PHE A 150 -0.77 -1.75 -11.00
N ALA A 151 -1.03 -1.55 -9.72
CA ALA A 151 -2.23 -0.85 -9.25
C ALA A 151 -2.11 0.65 -9.55
N LEU A 152 -3.18 1.26 -10.06
CA LEU A 152 -3.36 2.71 -9.92
C LEU A 152 -3.73 3.04 -8.47
N VAL A 153 -4.69 2.28 -7.94
CA VAL A 153 -5.05 2.20 -6.52
C VAL A 153 -5.41 0.75 -6.21
N SER A 154 -5.07 0.29 -5.02
CA SER A 154 -5.58 -0.97 -4.48
C SER A 154 -5.95 -0.84 -3.01
N VAL A 155 -6.84 -1.71 -2.55
CA VAL A 155 -7.35 -1.74 -1.17
C VAL A 155 -7.25 -3.18 -0.66
N ALA A 156 -6.46 -3.39 0.38
CA ALA A 156 -6.58 -4.56 1.23
C ALA A 156 -7.50 -4.20 2.40
N ALA A 157 -8.51 -5.02 2.67
CA ALA A 157 -9.39 -4.77 3.80
C ALA A 157 -9.75 -6.06 4.53
N ALA A 158 -10.00 -5.91 5.83
CA ALA A 158 -10.62 -6.90 6.67
C ALA A 158 -11.60 -6.20 7.61
N ILE A 159 -12.76 -6.79 7.84
CA ILE A 159 -13.82 -6.16 8.64
C ILE A 159 -14.51 -7.22 9.49
N ASP A 160 -14.77 -6.89 10.74
CA ASP A 160 -15.61 -7.66 11.64
C ASP A 160 -16.86 -6.84 11.97
N VAL A 161 -18.04 -7.44 11.76
CA VAL A 161 -19.33 -6.78 11.93
C VAL A 161 -20.10 -7.57 12.97
N ALA A 162 -20.45 -6.91 14.06
CA ALA A 162 -21.23 -7.47 15.15
C ALA A 162 -22.67 -7.80 14.69
N PRO A 163 -23.40 -8.65 15.43
CA PRO A 163 -24.76 -9.05 15.06
C PRO A 163 -25.77 -7.89 14.92
N ASP A 164 -25.51 -6.74 15.55
CA ASP A 164 -26.32 -5.52 15.45
C ASP A 164 -25.99 -4.65 14.22
N GLY A 165 -25.05 -5.09 13.38
CA GLY A 165 -24.61 -4.37 12.18
C GLY A 165 -23.55 -3.31 12.43
N THR A 166 -23.01 -3.21 13.65
CA THR A 166 -21.91 -2.30 13.97
C THR A 166 -20.55 -2.91 13.63
N ILE A 167 -19.59 -2.05 13.26
CA ILE A 167 -18.22 -2.45 12.92
C ILE A 167 -17.43 -2.64 14.22
N ALA A 168 -17.14 -3.89 14.58
CA ALA A 168 -16.38 -4.24 15.77
C ALA A 168 -14.87 -3.96 15.57
N ASP A 169 -14.33 -4.36 14.42
CA ASP A 169 -12.98 -4.01 14.00
C ASP A 169 -12.93 -3.87 12.48
N VAL A 170 -12.01 -3.05 11.99
CA VAL A 170 -11.74 -2.90 10.57
C VAL A 170 -10.28 -2.59 10.36
N ARG A 171 -9.72 -3.14 9.28
CA ARG A 171 -8.35 -2.91 8.84
C ARG A 171 -8.34 -2.60 7.37
N ILE A 172 -7.65 -1.54 6.98
CA ILE A 172 -7.62 -1.01 5.62
C ILE A 172 -6.18 -0.58 5.30
N ALA A 173 -5.64 -1.05 4.18
CA ALA A 173 -4.42 -0.50 3.61
C ALA A 173 -4.56 -0.26 2.11
N LEU A 174 -3.90 0.80 1.64
CA LEU A 174 -3.94 1.27 0.26
C LEU A 174 -2.60 1.03 -0.44
N GLY A 175 -2.67 0.62 -1.71
CA GLY A 175 -1.55 0.51 -2.62
C GLY A 175 -1.63 1.52 -3.77
N GLY A 176 -0.48 1.81 -4.38
CA GLY A 176 -0.40 2.72 -5.52
C GLY A 176 -0.57 4.21 -5.19
N VAL A 177 -0.72 4.57 -3.90
CA VAL A 177 -0.99 5.95 -3.45
C VAL A 177 0.17 6.61 -2.68
N ALA A 178 1.14 5.83 -2.21
CA ALA A 178 2.23 6.32 -1.36
C ALA A 178 3.55 5.57 -1.61
N HIS A 179 4.64 6.06 -1.00
CA HIS A 179 5.98 5.47 -1.08
C HIS A 179 6.14 4.11 -0.40
N LYS A 180 5.13 3.72 0.36
CA LYS A 180 4.99 2.47 1.12
C LYS A 180 3.52 2.05 1.10
N PRO A 181 3.17 0.82 1.50
CA PRO A 181 1.79 0.49 1.86
C PRO A 181 1.23 1.53 2.82
N TRP A 182 0.10 2.14 2.47
CA TRP A 182 -0.52 3.19 3.27
C TRP A 182 -1.59 2.57 4.17
N ARG A 183 -1.31 2.40 5.46
CA ARG A 183 -2.31 1.92 6.41
C ARG A 183 -3.27 3.06 6.76
N ALA A 184 -4.55 2.85 6.55
CA ALA A 184 -5.58 3.87 6.65
C ALA A 184 -6.13 3.97 8.08
N PHE A 185 -5.25 4.35 9.02
CA PHE A 185 -5.57 4.39 10.45
C PHE A 185 -6.68 5.37 10.79
N THR A 186 -6.78 6.50 10.06
CA THR A 186 -7.83 7.49 10.28
C THR A 186 -9.19 6.93 9.88
N ALA A 187 -9.29 6.30 8.71
CA ALA A 187 -10.52 5.60 8.31
C ALA A 187 -10.89 4.48 9.28
N GLU A 188 -9.92 3.69 9.74
CA GLU A 188 -10.19 2.60 10.70
C GLU A 188 -10.73 3.11 12.02
N ALA A 189 -10.16 4.19 12.57
CA ALA A 189 -10.63 4.81 13.79
C ALA A 189 -12.05 5.37 13.64
N ALA A 190 -12.33 6.05 12.53
CA ALA A 190 -13.65 6.62 12.23
C ALA A 190 -14.74 5.55 12.08
N LEU A 191 -14.39 4.34 11.64
CA LEU A 191 -15.34 3.26 11.37
C LEU A 191 -15.70 2.41 12.58
N ARG A 192 -14.79 2.24 13.56
CA ARG A 192 -15.06 1.37 14.72
C ARG A 192 -16.25 1.91 15.53
N GLY A 193 -17.20 1.03 15.83
CA GLY A 193 -18.44 1.36 16.53
C GLY A 193 -19.51 2.02 15.65
N GLN A 194 -19.25 2.27 14.36
CA GLN A 194 -20.24 2.80 13.43
C GLN A 194 -21.02 1.68 12.73
N ARG A 195 -22.11 2.04 12.05
CA ARG A 195 -22.88 1.12 11.21
C ARG A 195 -22.08 0.74 9.95
N ALA A 196 -22.17 -0.52 9.55
CA ALA A 196 -21.51 -1.03 8.35
C ALA A 196 -22.30 -0.71 7.05
N ASP A 197 -22.30 0.55 6.61
CA ASP A 197 -22.99 1.00 5.39
C ASP A 197 -22.14 1.93 4.50
N ALA A 198 -22.59 2.11 3.26
CA ALA A 198 -21.88 2.90 2.25
C ALA A 198 -21.64 4.37 2.66
N VAL A 199 -22.56 4.98 3.41
CA VAL A 199 -22.44 6.38 3.86
C VAL A 199 -21.30 6.50 4.85
N THR A 200 -21.24 5.59 5.83
CA THR A 200 -20.19 5.54 6.84
C THR A 200 -18.82 5.23 6.20
N PHE A 201 -18.76 4.27 5.28
CA PHE A 201 -17.54 3.96 4.54
C PHE A 201 -17.02 5.17 3.74
N ARG A 202 -17.94 5.92 3.12
CA ARG A 202 -17.58 7.11 2.33
C ARG A 202 -17.01 8.19 3.24
N ALA A 203 -17.67 8.49 4.36
CA ALA A 203 -17.20 9.51 5.30
C ALA A 203 -15.79 9.20 5.82
N ALA A 204 -15.52 7.95 6.23
CA ALA A 204 -14.20 7.52 6.69
C ALA A 204 -13.13 7.63 5.59
N ALA A 205 -13.49 7.30 4.35
CA ALA A 205 -12.58 7.43 3.21
C ALA A 205 -12.28 8.89 2.84
N GLU A 206 -13.24 9.80 3.02
CA GLU A 206 -13.02 11.24 2.87
C GLU A 206 -12.01 11.75 3.90
N GLU A 207 -12.16 11.34 5.17
CA GLU A 207 -11.27 11.75 6.26
C GLU A 207 -9.83 11.26 6.05
N GLU A 208 -9.66 10.00 5.67
CA GLU A 208 -8.34 9.41 5.41
C GLU A 208 -7.60 10.07 4.24
N LEU A 209 -8.34 10.50 3.21
CA LEU A 209 -7.78 11.08 1.99
C LEU A 209 -7.72 12.62 2.04
N ALA A 210 -8.19 13.25 3.12
CA ALA A 210 -8.10 14.70 3.33
C ALA A 210 -6.66 15.25 3.21
N PRO A 211 -5.59 14.59 3.70
CA PRO A 211 -4.21 15.09 3.55
C PRO A 211 -3.60 14.79 2.18
N ALA A 212 -4.34 14.19 1.23
CA ALA A 212 -3.79 13.86 -0.08
C ALA A 212 -3.41 15.13 -0.87
N ALA A 213 -2.18 15.15 -1.39
CA ALA A 213 -1.63 16.22 -2.20
C ALA A 213 -1.34 15.68 -3.62
N PRO A 214 -2.29 15.84 -4.57
CA PRO A 214 -2.11 15.34 -5.91
C PRO A 214 -1.20 16.25 -6.73
N LEU A 215 -0.66 15.68 -7.81
CA LEU A 215 0.02 16.37 -8.90
C LEU A 215 -0.88 16.43 -10.13
N ARG A 216 -0.40 17.12 -11.17
CA ARG A 216 -1.13 17.43 -12.41
C ARG A 216 -1.90 16.24 -12.99
N ASP A 217 -1.28 15.07 -13.06
CA ASP A 217 -1.80 13.92 -13.80
C ASP A 217 -2.40 12.83 -12.90
N ASN A 218 -2.34 12.95 -11.56
CA ASN A 218 -2.74 11.89 -10.63
C ASN A 218 -3.88 12.24 -9.65
N ALA A 219 -4.49 13.42 -9.79
CA ALA A 219 -5.62 13.85 -8.95
C ALA A 219 -6.81 12.87 -8.94
N PHE A 220 -7.03 12.15 -10.05
CA PHE A 220 -8.06 11.12 -10.16
C PHE A 220 -7.93 10.00 -9.09
N LYS A 221 -6.71 9.77 -8.57
CA LYS A 221 -6.47 8.72 -7.58
C LYS A 221 -7.18 8.98 -6.26
N ILE A 222 -7.45 10.24 -5.90
CA ILE A 222 -8.13 10.59 -4.65
C ILE A 222 -9.55 10.00 -4.65
N GLU A 223 -10.36 10.38 -5.63
CA GLU A 223 -11.72 9.85 -5.74
C GLU A 223 -11.71 8.35 -6.03
N LEU A 224 -10.74 7.86 -6.82
CA LEU A 224 -10.62 6.43 -7.06
C LEU A 224 -10.36 5.64 -5.78
N ALA A 225 -9.51 6.13 -4.88
CA ALA A 225 -9.24 5.50 -3.59
C ALA A 225 -10.47 5.49 -2.70
N LYS A 226 -11.20 6.61 -2.61
CA LYS A 226 -12.43 6.70 -1.83
C LYS A 226 -13.46 5.68 -2.29
N ARG A 227 -13.73 5.64 -3.60
CA ARG A 227 -14.67 4.67 -4.18
C ARG A 227 -14.19 3.23 -4.03
N ALA A 228 -12.89 2.99 -4.15
CA ALA A 228 -12.33 1.65 -3.96
C ALA A 228 -12.46 1.18 -2.50
N ILE A 229 -12.31 2.07 -1.50
CA ILE A 229 -12.56 1.74 -0.09
C ILE A 229 -14.02 1.35 0.10
N VAL A 230 -14.97 2.23 -0.30
CA VAL A 230 -16.41 2.00 -0.15
C VAL A 230 -16.83 0.68 -0.78
N ALA A 231 -16.46 0.46 -2.05
CA ALA A 231 -16.81 -0.76 -2.73
C ALA A 231 -16.22 -1.99 -2.02
N THR A 232 -14.99 -1.89 -1.48
CA THR A 232 -14.29 -3.06 -0.90
C THR A 232 -14.90 -3.46 0.43
N LEU A 233 -15.31 -2.49 1.23
CA LEU A 233 -16.04 -2.74 2.46
C LEU A 233 -17.46 -3.23 2.17
N GLY A 234 -18.18 -2.65 1.19
CA GLY A 234 -19.50 -3.12 0.74
C GLY A 234 -19.49 -4.59 0.31
N ASP A 235 -18.53 -5.00 -0.53
CA ASP A 235 -18.33 -6.41 -0.91
C ASP A 235 -18.17 -7.35 0.31
N LEU A 236 -17.50 -6.89 1.36
CA LEU A 236 -17.25 -7.69 2.56
C LEU A 236 -18.47 -7.75 3.48
N THR A 237 -19.34 -6.75 3.46
CA THR A 237 -20.54 -6.67 4.31
C THR A 237 -21.81 -7.14 3.60
N GLY A 238 -21.74 -7.40 2.30
CA GLY A 238 -22.89 -7.81 1.49
C GLY A 238 -23.79 -6.63 1.09
N GLU A 239 -23.33 -5.40 1.28
CA GLU A 239 -24.01 -4.20 0.78
C GLU A 239 -23.61 -3.97 -0.69
N PRO A 240 -24.57 -3.80 -1.61
CA PRO A 240 -24.24 -3.43 -2.99
C PRO A 240 -23.55 -2.05 -3.04
N ALA A 241 -22.47 -1.98 -3.82
CA ALA A 241 -21.64 -0.78 -3.99
C ALA A 241 -22.32 0.34 -4.78
#